data_AF-A0A804NNY7-F1
#
_entry.id   AF-A0A804NNY7-F1
#
_cell.length_a   1.000
_cell.length_b   1.000
_cell.length_c   1.000
_cell.angle_alpha   90.00
_cell.angle_beta   90.00
_cell.angle_gamma   90.00
#
_symmetry.space_group_name_H-M   'P 1'
#
loop_
_entity.id
_entity.type
_entity.pdbx_description
1 polymer ?
#
loop_
_entity_poly.entity_id
_entity_poly.type
_entity_poly.pdbx_seq_one_letter_code
_entity_poly.pdbx_strand_id
1 'polypeptide(L)'
;MVESEDEAEAACAVVLTPPLSLEGGLAAELRPANLAQRVLSLFLNVRPGSDLSHFQLPATFNLPKSQLQLYGEGVYCAGEDLLGRCARGRDSLERLACVVAWSISTTRPPIFGFAPYNPVLGETHHVSTTSGCGGGLNVLLEQVSHRPPVTALHATDARGEVRLVWCQSPAPRFHGASVEAAVRGARELRLLRHAETYVIGCPGLLIRLFPSPACEWSGDVRVVCAESGLEAQLSYCRTRRSFLGFGGGDARCVRGRIFRSAEPGDTLCEIDGFWDRQVTRRDLATGEVSVLYDAQRAIGDLATPVVQDRKVGWI
;
A
#
# COMPACT_ATOMS: atom_id res chain seq x y z
N MET A 1 28.51 -11.67 -38.39
CA MET A 1 27.33 -10.90 -37.98
C MET A 1 27.73 -10.23 -36.69
N VAL A 2 28.03 -8.94 -36.75
CA VAL A 2 28.39 -8.14 -35.58
C VAL A 2 27.05 -7.67 -35.04
N GLU A 3 26.63 -8.21 -33.88
CA GLU A 3 25.50 -7.64 -33.14
C GLU A 3 25.80 -6.16 -32.92
N SER A 4 24.85 -5.30 -33.29
CA SER A 4 25.02 -3.86 -33.17
C SER A 4 25.16 -3.49 -31.68
N GLU A 5 25.97 -2.46 -31.37
CA GLU A 5 26.12 -2.00 -29.98
C GLU A 5 24.76 -1.65 -29.33
N ASP A 6 23.79 -1.23 -30.14
CA ASP A 6 22.41 -0.96 -29.72
C ASP A 6 21.64 -2.23 -29.27
N GLU A 7 21.90 -3.39 -29.89
CA GLU A 7 21.29 -4.68 -29.49
C GLU A 7 21.93 -5.26 -28.22
N ALA A 8 23.23 -5.02 -28.02
CA ALA A 8 23.94 -5.41 -26.81
C ALA A 8 23.56 -4.55 -25.59
N GLU A 9 23.24 -3.27 -25.80
CA GLU A 9 22.84 -2.34 -24.74
C GLU A 9 21.42 -2.62 -24.23
N ALA A 10 20.52 -3.06 -25.12
CA ALA A 10 19.16 -3.51 -24.78
C ALA A 10 19.14 -4.78 -23.89
N ALA A 11 20.16 -5.63 -23.98
CA ALA A 11 20.26 -6.88 -23.21
C ALA A 11 20.66 -6.69 -21.73
N CYS A 12 21.07 -5.49 -21.32
CA CYS A 12 21.65 -5.23 -20.00
C CYS A 12 20.85 -4.22 -19.15
N ALA A 13 19.55 -4.06 -19.41
CA ALA A 13 18.70 -3.18 -18.61
C ALA A 13 18.64 -3.66 -17.14
N VAL A 14 19.15 -2.84 -16.21
CA VAL A 14 19.01 -3.11 -14.78
C VAL A 14 17.56 -2.86 -14.41
N VAL A 15 16.86 -3.92 -14.01
CA VAL A 15 15.46 -3.86 -13.61
C VAL A 15 15.33 -4.08 -12.11
N LEU A 16 14.38 -3.39 -11.48
CA LEU A 16 13.98 -3.70 -10.11
C LEU A 16 13.17 -5.00 -10.09
N THR A 17 13.03 -5.62 -8.91
CA THR A 17 12.08 -6.72 -8.74
C THR A 17 10.66 -6.26 -9.09
N PRO A 18 9.86 -7.04 -9.85
CA PRO A 18 8.51 -6.65 -10.26
C PRO A 18 7.64 -6.20 -9.09
N PRO A 19 6.84 -5.12 -9.24
CA PRO A 19 5.94 -4.65 -8.18
C PRO A 19 4.84 -5.68 -7.89
N LEU A 20 4.22 -5.57 -6.70
CA LEU A 20 3.06 -6.41 -6.38
C LEU A 20 1.82 -5.92 -7.15
N SER A 21 1.43 -6.69 -8.18
CA SER A 21 0.23 -6.52 -9.01
C SER A 21 -0.90 -7.48 -8.56
N LEU A 22 -2.12 -7.26 -9.08
CA LEU A 22 -3.26 -8.17 -8.84
C LEU A 22 -3.04 -9.55 -9.44
N GLU A 23 -2.55 -9.57 -10.67
CA GLU A 23 -2.35 -10.77 -11.45
C GLU A 23 -0.85 -10.95 -11.75
N GLY A 24 -0.39 -12.20 -11.71
CA GLY A 24 0.99 -12.56 -12.06
C GLY A 24 2.05 -12.03 -11.09
N GLY A 25 3.24 -11.77 -11.64
CA GLY A 25 4.38 -11.21 -10.92
C GLY A 25 4.98 -12.10 -9.82
N LEU A 26 5.63 -11.45 -8.85
CA LEU A 26 6.39 -12.10 -7.77
C LEU A 26 5.56 -13.11 -6.95
N ALA A 27 4.25 -12.87 -6.81
CA ALA A 27 3.34 -13.77 -6.09
C ALA A 27 3.11 -15.11 -6.83
N ALA A 28 3.21 -15.12 -8.16
CA ALA A 28 3.12 -16.34 -8.95
C ALA A 28 4.40 -17.17 -8.86
N GLU A 29 5.56 -16.51 -8.81
CA GLU A 29 6.89 -17.14 -8.70
C GLU A 29 7.13 -17.76 -7.31
N LEU A 30 6.64 -17.10 -6.25
CA LEU A 30 6.89 -17.49 -4.86
C LEU A 30 5.85 -18.49 -4.32
N ARG A 31 5.81 -19.70 -4.89
CA ARG A 31 4.91 -20.79 -4.46
C ARG A 31 5.65 -22.05 -4.00
N PRO A 32 6.41 -22.00 -2.89
CA PRO A 32 7.20 -23.15 -2.47
C PRO A 32 6.30 -24.23 -1.84
N ALA A 33 6.55 -25.51 -2.13
CA ALA A 33 5.75 -26.65 -1.65
C ALA A 33 5.73 -26.75 -0.11
N ASN A 34 4.58 -26.99 0.55
CA ASN A 34 4.44 -27.02 2.01
C ASN A 34 4.63 -25.68 2.74
N LEU A 35 4.36 -24.55 2.08
CA LEU A 35 4.50 -23.21 2.65
C LEU A 35 3.78 -23.03 4.00
N ALA A 36 2.54 -23.51 4.13
CA ALA A 36 1.77 -23.40 5.38
C ALA A 36 2.47 -24.07 6.57
N GLN A 37 2.98 -25.29 6.38
CA GLN A 37 3.70 -26.03 7.42
C GLN A 37 5.01 -25.32 7.80
N ARG A 38 5.73 -24.80 6.81
CA ARG A 38 6.96 -24.03 7.02
C ARG A 38 6.72 -22.71 7.75
N VAL A 39 5.66 -21.99 7.42
CA VAL A 39 5.29 -20.77 8.14
C VAL A 39 4.91 -21.11 9.59
N LEU A 40 4.13 -22.17 9.80
CA LEU A 40 3.78 -22.63 11.14
C LEU A 40 5.03 -22.99 11.97
N SER A 41 6.04 -23.61 11.36
CA SER A 41 7.27 -23.98 12.06
C SER A 41 8.04 -22.78 12.61
N LEU A 42 7.90 -21.60 12.01
CA LEU A 42 8.52 -20.36 12.50
C LEU A 42 8.01 -19.96 13.90
N PHE A 43 6.78 -20.31 14.22
CA PHE A 43 6.10 -19.85 15.43
C PHE A 43 6.04 -20.88 16.56
N LEU A 44 6.59 -22.09 16.37
CA LEU A 44 6.52 -23.18 17.36
C LEU A 44 7.06 -22.79 18.74
N ASN A 45 8.10 -21.94 18.77
CA ASN A 45 8.74 -21.48 20.01
C ASN A 45 8.40 -20.03 20.37
N VAL A 46 7.44 -19.42 19.66
CA VAL A 46 7.04 -18.03 19.89
C VAL A 46 5.82 -18.00 20.81
N ARG A 47 5.87 -17.20 21.87
CA ARG A 47 4.76 -17.10 22.83
C ARG A 47 3.71 -16.11 22.32
N PRO A 48 2.40 -16.38 22.47
CA PRO A 48 1.38 -15.36 22.26
C PRO A 48 1.68 -14.09 23.08
N GLY A 49 1.49 -12.93 22.47
CA GLY A 49 1.88 -11.62 22.98
C GLY A 49 3.28 -11.15 22.57
N SER A 50 4.11 -12.02 21.96
CA SER A 50 5.47 -11.66 21.56
C SER A 50 5.48 -10.55 20.51
N ASP A 51 6.37 -9.57 20.70
CA ASP A 51 6.70 -8.56 19.71
C ASP A 51 7.65 -9.16 18.66
N LEU A 52 7.27 -9.06 17.38
CA LEU A 52 8.01 -9.65 16.27
C LEU A 52 8.85 -8.63 15.50
N SER A 53 9.00 -7.39 16.00
CA SER A 53 9.76 -6.33 15.32
C SER A 53 11.22 -6.70 15.04
N HIS A 54 11.76 -7.68 15.77
CA HIS A 54 13.11 -8.22 15.59
C HIS A 54 13.13 -9.73 15.38
N PHE A 55 12.00 -10.31 14.95
CA PHE A 55 11.92 -11.73 14.63
C PHE A 55 12.82 -12.04 13.42
N GLN A 56 13.78 -12.95 13.61
CA GLN A 56 14.69 -13.35 12.53
C GLN A 56 13.99 -14.33 11.61
N LEU A 57 13.62 -13.85 10.44
CA LEU A 57 13.03 -14.65 9.38
C LEU A 57 14.16 -15.34 8.59
N PRO A 58 14.09 -16.66 8.34
CA PRO A 58 15.01 -17.31 7.41
C PRO A 58 14.86 -16.74 5.99
N ALA A 59 15.96 -16.63 5.26
CA ALA A 59 16.00 -16.04 3.91
C ALA A 59 14.99 -16.65 2.91
N THR A 60 14.61 -17.92 3.11
CA THR A 60 13.61 -18.61 2.29
C THR A 60 12.19 -18.04 2.40
N PHE A 61 11.92 -17.18 3.38
CA PHE A 61 10.67 -16.46 3.56
C PHE A 61 10.82 -14.97 3.24
N ASN A 62 11.98 -14.52 2.75
CA ASN A 62 12.16 -13.14 2.33
C ASN A 62 11.77 -12.96 0.86
N LEU A 63 11.02 -11.88 0.59
CA LEU A 63 10.92 -11.35 -0.75
C LEU A 63 12.29 -10.81 -1.17
N PRO A 64 12.69 -10.89 -2.44
CA PRO A 64 13.88 -10.23 -2.97
C PRO A 64 13.69 -8.70 -3.06
N LYS A 65 13.14 -8.07 -2.01
CA LYS A 65 12.82 -6.65 -1.93
C LYS A 65 13.16 -6.15 -0.53
N SER A 66 13.76 -4.96 -0.45
CA SER A 66 13.78 -4.19 0.78
C SER A 66 12.37 -3.69 1.11
N GLN A 67 12.09 -3.49 2.40
CA GLN A 67 10.86 -2.84 2.84
C GLN A 67 10.73 -1.43 2.25
N LEU A 68 11.85 -0.72 2.01
CA LEU A 68 11.84 0.60 1.39
C LEU A 68 11.26 0.53 -0.04
N GLN A 69 11.73 -0.42 -0.85
CA GLN A 69 11.21 -0.63 -2.19
C GLN A 69 9.71 -0.97 -2.15
N LEU A 70 9.30 -1.89 -1.26
CA LEU A 70 7.90 -2.29 -1.14
C LEU A 70 6.97 -1.11 -0.81
N TYR A 71 7.41 -0.21 0.07
CA TYR A 71 6.67 1.00 0.41
C TYR A 71 6.64 2.03 -0.73
N GLY A 72 7.77 2.21 -1.41
CA GLY A 72 7.88 3.11 -2.55
C GLY A 72 6.99 2.68 -3.73
N GLU A 73 6.96 1.39 -4.05
CA GLU A 73 6.15 0.83 -5.15
C GLU A 73 4.66 1.14 -4.99
N GLY A 74 4.16 1.18 -3.75
CA GLY A 74 2.79 1.59 -3.46
C GLY A 74 2.46 3.02 -3.92
N VAL A 75 3.47 3.88 -4.04
CA VAL A 75 3.37 5.30 -4.40
C VAL A 75 3.67 5.54 -5.87
N TYR A 76 4.79 5.02 -6.40
CA TYR A 76 5.24 5.30 -7.77
C TYR A 76 4.81 4.26 -8.83
N CYS A 77 4.44 3.04 -8.44
CA CYS A 77 3.94 2.03 -9.39
C CYS A 77 2.40 2.01 -9.41
N ALA A 78 1.80 2.81 -10.27
CA ALA A 78 0.36 2.80 -10.52
C ALA A 78 0.06 2.90 -12.03
N GLY A 79 -0.97 2.19 -12.47
CA GLY A 79 -1.44 2.25 -13.87
C GLY A 79 -2.25 3.50 -14.22
N GLU A 80 -2.60 4.33 -13.22
CA GLU A 80 -3.33 5.59 -13.42
C GLU A 80 -2.72 6.73 -12.58
N ASP A 81 -2.96 7.98 -12.99
CA ASP A 81 -2.56 9.19 -12.27
C ASP A 81 -3.48 9.50 -11.07
N LEU A 82 -3.42 8.67 -10.02
CA LEU A 82 -4.27 8.81 -8.84
C LEU A 82 -3.94 10.06 -7.99
N LEU A 83 -2.66 10.39 -7.84
CA LEU A 83 -2.24 11.58 -7.09
C LEU A 83 -2.59 12.88 -7.82
N GLY A 84 -2.38 12.95 -9.14
CA GLY A 84 -2.78 14.10 -9.92
C GLY A 84 -4.30 14.26 -10.01
N ARG A 85 -5.07 13.16 -9.98
CA ARG A 85 -6.53 13.23 -9.81
C ARG A 85 -6.93 13.94 -8.52
N CYS A 86 -6.21 13.71 -7.41
CA CYS A 86 -6.45 14.44 -6.15
C CYS A 86 -6.27 15.95 -6.35
N ALA A 87 -5.18 16.38 -6.99
CA ALA A 87 -4.91 17.80 -7.23
C ALA A 87 -5.93 18.48 -8.17
N ARG A 88 -6.51 17.73 -9.12
CA ARG A 88 -7.46 18.23 -10.13
C ARG A 88 -8.94 18.20 -9.70
N GLY A 89 -9.27 17.64 -8.54
CA GLY A 89 -10.66 17.61 -8.05
C GLY A 89 -11.26 19.01 -7.90
N ARG A 90 -12.50 19.17 -8.37
CA ARG A 90 -13.18 20.48 -8.52
C ARG A 90 -13.53 21.11 -7.19
N ASP A 91 -14.02 20.30 -6.26
CA ASP A 91 -14.40 20.70 -4.90
C ASP A 91 -13.71 19.83 -3.84
N SER A 92 -13.80 20.25 -2.57
CA SER A 92 -13.14 19.57 -1.46
C SER A 92 -13.65 18.14 -1.24
N LEU A 93 -14.91 17.85 -1.57
CA LEU A 93 -15.49 16.52 -1.44
C LEU A 93 -14.93 15.58 -2.52
N GLU A 94 -14.84 16.04 -3.77
CA GLU A 94 -14.23 15.31 -4.87
C GLU A 94 -12.73 15.07 -4.64
N ARG A 95 -12.01 16.07 -4.10
CA ARG A 95 -10.60 15.91 -3.72
C ARG A 95 -10.42 14.89 -2.61
N LEU A 96 -11.20 14.97 -1.52
CA LEU A 96 -11.14 13.98 -0.44
C LEU A 96 -11.48 12.57 -0.94
N ALA A 97 -12.50 12.42 -1.81
CA ALA A 97 -12.82 11.14 -2.43
C ALA A 97 -11.65 10.60 -3.27
N CYS A 98 -10.99 11.45 -4.05
CA CYS A 98 -9.79 11.06 -4.80
C CYS A 98 -8.63 10.64 -3.87
N VAL A 99 -8.43 11.34 -2.74
CA VAL A 99 -7.43 10.96 -1.72
C VAL A 99 -7.76 9.60 -1.10
N VAL A 100 -9.04 9.32 -0.87
CA VAL A 100 -9.50 7.99 -0.43
C VAL A 100 -9.19 6.93 -1.49
N ALA A 101 -9.47 7.19 -2.76
CA ALA A 101 -9.16 6.26 -3.86
C ALA A 101 -7.66 5.96 -3.94
N TRP A 102 -6.81 6.99 -3.82
CA TRP A 102 -5.36 6.83 -3.75
C TRP A 102 -4.92 6.05 -2.49
N SER A 103 -5.50 6.34 -1.33
CA SER A 103 -5.20 5.57 -0.10
C SER A 103 -5.50 4.08 -0.28
N ILE A 104 -6.63 3.74 -0.91
CA ILE A 104 -7.00 2.36 -1.21
C ILE A 104 -5.98 1.71 -2.16
N SER A 105 -5.52 2.42 -3.21
CA SER A 105 -4.55 1.86 -4.16
C SER A 105 -3.17 1.54 -3.56
N THR A 106 -2.82 2.12 -2.41
CA THR A 106 -1.60 1.73 -1.68
C THR A 106 -1.70 0.34 -1.04
N THR A 107 -2.90 -0.24 -0.98
CA THR A 107 -3.19 -1.59 -0.50
C THR A 107 -2.79 -2.61 -1.57
N ARG A 108 -1.68 -3.32 -1.38
CA ARG A 108 -1.17 -4.32 -2.35
C ARG A 108 -1.48 -5.75 -1.92
N PRO A 109 -1.67 -6.70 -2.85
CA PRO A 109 -1.88 -8.10 -2.51
C PRO A 109 -0.72 -8.67 -1.68
N PRO A 110 -0.94 -9.03 -0.41
CA PRO A 110 0.13 -9.59 0.42
C PRO A 110 0.40 -11.05 0.00
N ILE A 111 1.67 -11.45 0.00
CA ILE A 111 2.07 -12.83 -0.28
C ILE A 111 2.17 -13.58 1.04
N PHE A 112 1.28 -14.55 1.27
CA PHE A 112 1.32 -15.34 2.50
C PHE A 112 2.68 -16.03 2.66
N GLY A 113 3.26 -15.93 3.85
CA GLY A 113 4.53 -16.56 4.19
C GLY A 113 5.76 -15.83 3.68
N PHE A 114 5.63 -14.66 3.07
CA PHE A 114 6.79 -13.87 2.66
C PHE A 114 6.76 -12.46 3.25
N ALA A 115 7.93 -11.96 3.62
CA ALA A 115 8.13 -10.58 4.09
C ALA A 115 9.33 -9.93 3.39
N PRO A 116 9.35 -8.61 3.17
CA PRO A 116 10.52 -7.94 2.64
C PRO A 116 11.71 -8.04 3.61
N TYR A 117 12.92 -7.78 3.12
CA TYR A 117 14.07 -7.57 3.99
C TYR A 117 13.87 -6.34 4.87
N ASN A 118 14.20 -6.46 6.16
CA ASN A 118 14.22 -5.34 7.09
C ASN A 118 15.39 -4.41 6.73
N PRO A 119 15.15 -3.12 6.42
CA PRO A 119 16.20 -2.24 5.98
C PRO A 119 17.26 -2.01 7.07
N VAL A 120 18.51 -1.82 6.65
CA VAL A 120 19.58 -1.37 7.55
C VAL A 120 19.42 0.12 7.86
N LEU A 121 19.96 0.59 8.98
CA LEU A 121 19.92 2.02 9.32
C LEU A 121 20.65 2.84 8.25
N GLY A 122 20.01 3.90 7.74
CA GLY A 122 20.54 4.75 6.67
C GLY A 122 20.40 4.16 5.27
N GLU A 123 19.79 2.99 5.11
CA GLU A 123 19.42 2.47 3.79
C GLU A 123 18.46 3.46 3.10
N THR A 124 18.69 3.72 1.82
CA THR A 124 17.86 4.64 1.03
C THR A 124 17.31 3.96 -0.22
N HIS A 125 16.09 4.33 -0.62
CA HIS A 125 15.50 3.99 -1.91
C HIS A 125 15.04 5.26 -2.61
N HIS A 126 15.61 5.57 -3.77
CA HIS A 126 15.32 6.79 -4.52
C HIS A 126 14.81 6.45 -5.92
N VAL A 127 13.69 7.06 -6.31
CA VAL A 127 13.08 6.88 -7.62
C VAL A 127 12.60 8.22 -8.16
N SER A 128 13.00 8.53 -9.39
CA SER A 128 12.44 9.62 -10.18
C SER A 128 11.73 9.01 -11.40
N THR A 129 10.41 9.15 -11.48
CA THR A 129 9.64 8.67 -12.63
C THR A 129 9.37 9.80 -13.61
N THR A 130 9.42 9.51 -14.91
CA THR A 130 9.07 10.44 -15.99
C THR A 130 7.62 10.29 -16.46
N SER A 131 6.95 9.22 -16.00
CA SER A 131 5.55 8.88 -16.28
C SER A 131 4.91 8.24 -15.04
N GLY A 132 3.58 8.07 -15.06
CA GLY A 132 2.80 7.50 -13.94
C GLY A 132 2.08 8.54 -13.07
N CYS A 133 1.85 8.22 -11.80
CA CYS A 133 1.25 9.14 -10.82
C CYS A 133 1.92 10.52 -10.86
N GLY A 134 1.12 11.59 -10.79
CA GLY A 134 1.59 12.97 -10.80
C GLY A 134 2.15 13.49 -12.15
N GLY A 135 2.17 12.67 -13.21
CA GLY A 135 2.96 13.01 -14.41
C GLY A 135 4.47 12.90 -14.17
N GLY A 136 4.87 12.08 -13.19
CA GLY A 136 6.24 11.93 -12.71
C GLY A 136 6.36 12.28 -11.24
N LEU A 137 7.00 11.40 -10.45
CA LEU A 137 7.25 11.58 -9.02
C LEU A 137 8.74 11.47 -8.73
N ASN A 138 9.23 12.32 -7.84
CA ASN A 138 10.50 12.12 -7.14
C ASN A 138 10.18 11.57 -5.76
N VAL A 139 10.65 10.37 -5.43
CA VAL A 139 10.35 9.64 -4.21
C VAL A 139 11.66 9.24 -3.53
N LEU A 140 11.88 9.70 -2.31
CA LEU A 140 13.00 9.30 -1.47
C LEU A 140 12.45 8.58 -0.23
N LEU A 141 12.94 7.38 0.02
CA LEU A 141 12.76 6.67 1.28
C LEU A 141 14.10 6.49 2.00
N GLU A 142 14.06 6.56 3.32
CA GLU A 142 15.21 6.27 4.18
C GLU A 142 14.77 5.48 5.42
N GLN A 143 15.57 4.50 5.82
CA GLN A 143 15.44 3.87 7.12
C GLN A 143 16.10 4.73 8.20
N VAL A 144 15.33 5.59 8.86
CA VAL A 144 15.81 6.57 9.84
C VAL A 144 15.98 6.00 11.26
N SER A 145 15.45 4.80 11.53
CA SER A 145 15.68 4.08 12.78
C SER A 145 15.58 2.58 12.56
N HIS A 146 16.42 1.80 13.24
CA HIS A 146 16.36 0.32 13.19
C HIS A 146 15.72 -0.31 14.45
N ARG A 147 15.75 0.38 15.61
CA ARG A 147 15.18 -0.11 16.88
C ARG A 147 14.47 1.02 17.65
N PRO A 148 13.14 1.19 17.51
CA PRO A 148 12.24 0.44 16.62
C PRO A 148 12.48 0.76 15.14
N PRO A 149 12.07 -0.10 14.19
CA PRO A 149 12.19 0.19 12.77
C PRO A 149 11.30 1.38 12.39
N VAL A 150 11.88 2.41 11.77
CA VAL A 150 11.15 3.57 11.23
C VAL A 150 11.67 3.87 9.84
N THR A 151 10.76 3.90 8.88
CA THR A 151 11.01 4.37 7.51
C THR A 151 10.39 5.75 7.34
N ALA A 152 11.15 6.70 6.81
CA ALA A 152 10.65 7.98 6.32
C ALA A 152 10.54 7.95 4.79
N LEU A 153 9.54 8.63 4.25
CA LEU A 153 9.35 8.85 2.82
C LEU A 153 9.00 10.32 2.58
N HIS A 154 9.63 10.90 1.57
CA HIS A 154 9.27 12.20 1.02
C HIS A 154 9.07 12.05 -0.49
N ALA A 155 7.98 12.58 -1.02
CA ALA A 155 7.77 12.62 -2.47
C ALA A 155 7.12 13.90 -2.96
N THR A 156 7.44 14.28 -4.19
CA THR A 156 6.89 15.44 -4.89
C THR A 156 6.62 15.11 -6.34
N ASP A 157 5.53 15.63 -6.91
CA ASP A 157 5.29 15.50 -8.34
C ASP A 157 6.06 16.55 -9.16
N ALA A 158 6.26 16.25 -10.45
CA ALA A 158 7.00 17.12 -11.37
C ALA A 158 6.36 18.51 -11.53
N ARG A 159 5.04 18.64 -11.27
CA ARG A 159 4.31 19.90 -11.35
C ARG A 159 4.40 20.74 -10.08
N GLY A 160 4.91 20.19 -8.97
CA GLY A 160 4.96 20.89 -7.69
C GLY A 160 3.57 21.16 -7.10
N GLU A 161 2.60 20.29 -7.38
CA GLU A 161 1.21 20.39 -6.90
C GLU A 161 0.94 19.44 -5.74
N VAL A 162 1.70 18.34 -5.69
CA VAL A 162 1.55 17.26 -4.72
C VAL A 162 2.83 17.11 -3.92
N ARG A 163 2.70 17.10 -2.60
CA ARG A 163 3.78 16.71 -1.67
C ARG A 163 3.29 15.62 -0.73
N LEU A 164 4.07 14.56 -0.61
CA LEU A 164 3.83 13.45 0.30
C LEU A 164 4.93 13.41 1.35
N VAL A 165 4.54 13.31 2.61
CA VAL A 165 5.45 13.05 3.73
C VAL A 165 4.88 11.88 4.50
N TRP A 166 5.69 10.86 4.75
CA TRP A 166 5.25 9.66 5.42
C TRP A 166 6.33 9.19 6.38
N CYS A 167 5.95 8.86 7.61
CA CYS A 167 6.76 8.05 8.49
C CYS A 167 5.97 6.80 8.90
N GLN A 168 6.63 5.65 8.95
CA GLN A 168 5.97 4.44 9.44
C GLN A 168 6.89 3.50 10.19
N SER A 169 6.28 2.82 11.15
CA SER A 169 6.88 1.82 12.00
C SER A 169 5.93 0.62 12.12
N PRO A 170 6.22 -0.50 11.44
CA PRO A 170 5.44 -1.71 11.61
C PRO A 170 5.68 -2.28 13.02
N ALA A 171 4.60 -2.66 13.69
CA ALA A 171 4.61 -3.24 15.04
C ALA A 171 3.90 -4.60 15.05
N PRO A 172 4.52 -5.65 14.48
CA PRO A 172 3.94 -6.99 14.41
C PRO A 172 3.90 -7.66 15.78
N ARG A 173 2.74 -8.22 16.15
CA ARG A 173 2.54 -9.00 17.38
C ARG A 173 1.97 -10.37 17.07
N PHE A 174 2.53 -11.39 17.71
CA PHE A 174 2.02 -12.74 17.61
C PHE A 174 0.89 -12.97 18.61
N HIS A 175 -0.23 -13.54 18.17
CA HIS A 175 -1.41 -13.85 18.99
C HIS A 175 -1.70 -15.36 19.07
N GLY A 176 -0.73 -16.21 18.75
CA GLY A 176 -0.90 -17.66 18.73
C GLY A 176 -1.44 -18.18 17.39
N ALA A 177 -2.67 -17.81 17.05
CA ALA A 177 -3.29 -18.23 15.79
C ALA A 177 -3.06 -17.25 14.62
N SER A 178 -2.52 -16.07 14.90
CA SER A 178 -2.28 -15.01 13.93
C SER A 178 -1.11 -14.12 14.33
N VAL A 179 -0.60 -13.36 13.36
CA VAL A 179 0.22 -12.17 13.56
C VAL A 179 -0.59 -10.96 13.15
N GLU A 180 -0.70 -9.97 14.02
CA GLU A 180 -1.29 -8.66 13.68
C GLU A 180 -0.17 -7.62 13.60
N ALA A 181 0.01 -7.04 12.42
CA ALA A 181 0.96 -5.97 12.17
C ALA A 181 0.21 -4.64 12.04
N ALA A 182 0.15 -3.91 13.15
CA ALA A 182 -0.26 -2.51 13.13
C ALA A 182 0.86 -1.67 12.50
N VAL A 183 0.50 -0.69 11.67
CA VAL A 183 1.45 0.26 11.10
C VAL A 183 1.27 1.59 11.82
N ARG A 184 2.23 1.93 12.67
CA ARG A 184 2.27 3.22 13.37
C ARG A 184 2.91 4.26 12.47
N GLY A 185 2.60 5.53 12.71
CA GLY A 185 3.21 6.67 12.01
C GLY A 185 2.16 7.60 11.43
N ALA A 186 2.61 8.52 10.58
CA ALA A 186 1.77 9.54 9.96
C ALA A 186 2.01 9.55 8.46
N ARG A 187 0.94 9.70 7.68
CA ARG A 187 0.99 9.97 6.24
C ARG A 187 0.30 11.30 6.00
N GLU A 188 1.01 12.23 5.41
CA GLU A 188 0.53 13.54 5.00
C GLU A 188 0.60 13.62 3.48
N LEU A 189 -0.54 13.91 2.86
CA LEU A 189 -0.62 14.32 1.46
C LEU A 189 -1.06 15.78 1.43
N ARG A 190 -0.23 16.64 0.85
CA ARG A 190 -0.53 18.06 0.69
C ARG A 190 -0.81 18.39 -0.77
N LEU A 191 -1.98 19.00 -1.01
CA LEU A 191 -2.36 19.54 -2.31
C LEU A 191 -2.08 21.04 -2.30
N LEU A 192 -0.94 21.43 -2.88
CA LEU A 192 -0.36 22.76 -2.72
C LEU A 192 -1.23 23.87 -3.31
N ARG A 193 -1.87 23.62 -4.46
CA ARG A 193 -2.79 24.56 -5.13
C ARG A 193 -4.00 24.92 -4.29
N HIS A 194 -4.48 23.99 -3.46
CA HIS A 194 -5.69 24.16 -2.65
C HIS A 194 -5.38 24.54 -1.20
N ALA A 195 -4.10 24.58 -0.83
CA ALA A 195 -3.64 24.73 0.56
C ALA A 195 -4.30 23.70 1.52
N GLU A 196 -4.52 22.48 1.04
CA GLU A 196 -5.16 21.41 1.81
C GLU A 196 -4.15 20.34 2.23
N THR A 197 -4.30 19.86 3.46
CA THR A 197 -3.44 18.84 4.05
C THR A 197 -4.29 17.66 4.49
N TYR A 198 -4.00 16.49 3.94
CA TYR A 198 -4.71 15.24 4.21
C TYR A 198 -3.86 14.36 5.11
N VAL A 199 -4.35 14.08 6.32
CA VAL A 199 -3.74 13.13 7.26
C VAL A 199 -4.41 11.77 7.08
N ILE A 200 -3.60 10.75 6.76
CA ILE A 200 -4.08 9.46 6.25
C ILE A 200 -3.60 8.34 7.15
N GLY A 201 -4.54 7.54 7.66
CA GLY A 201 -4.24 6.32 8.40
C GLY A 201 -3.69 5.20 7.51
N CYS A 202 -3.25 4.11 8.13
CA CYS A 202 -2.81 2.91 7.42
C CYS A 202 -3.62 1.70 7.91
N PRO A 203 -4.12 0.83 7.01
CA PRO A 203 -4.67 -0.44 7.44
C PRO A 203 -3.56 -1.31 8.05
N GLY A 204 -3.91 -2.12 9.03
CA GLY A 204 -3.01 -3.17 9.54
C GLY A 204 -2.99 -4.38 8.61
N LEU A 205 -2.00 -5.25 8.79
CA LEU A 205 -1.92 -6.54 8.12
C LEU A 205 -2.18 -7.66 9.14
N LEU A 206 -3.14 -8.53 8.83
CA LEU A 206 -3.45 -9.74 9.58
C LEU A 206 -2.89 -10.95 8.83
N ILE A 207 -1.91 -11.63 9.41
CA ILE A 207 -1.43 -12.92 8.93
C ILE A 207 -2.08 -13.99 9.79
N ARG A 208 -3.06 -14.70 9.23
CA ARG A 208 -3.77 -15.78 9.89
C ARG A 208 -3.03 -17.08 9.64
N LEU A 209 -2.76 -17.86 10.69
CA LEU A 209 -2.12 -19.17 10.60
C LEU A 209 -3.15 -20.31 10.67
N PHE A 210 -4.16 -20.15 11.53
CA PHE A 210 -5.24 -21.12 11.74
C PHE A 210 -6.63 -20.47 11.66
N PRO A 211 -7.69 -21.22 11.30
CA PRO A 211 -7.69 -22.62 10.82
C PRO A 211 -7.28 -22.75 9.35
N SER A 212 -7.24 -21.64 8.62
CA SER A 212 -6.75 -21.58 7.25
C SER A 212 -5.66 -20.50 7.19
N PRO A 213 -4.54 -20.73 6.52
CA PRO A 213 -3.54 -19.69 6.34
C PRO A 213 -4.00 -18.61 5.35
N ALA A 214 -3.79 -17.33 5.68
CA ALA A 214 -4.07 -16.20 4.78
C ALA A 214 -3.37 -14.92 5.25
N CYS A 215 -3.24 -13.95 4.35
CA CYS A 215 -2.87 -12.57 4.68
C CYS A 215 -3.99 -11.63 4.24
N GLU A 216 -4.41 -10.73 5.12
CA GLU A 216 -5.56 -9.86 4.92
C GLU A 216 -5.24 -8.45 5.45
N TRP A 217 -5.61 -7.42 4.70
CA TRP A 217 -5.63 -6.05 5.22
C TRP A 217 -6.80 -5.90 6.19
N SER A 218 -6.63 -5.18 7.29
CA SER A 218 -7.66 -5.07 8.31
C SER A 218 -7.57 -3.79 9.14
N GLY A 219 -8.70 -3.45 9.77
CA GLY A 219 -8.80 -2.31 10.66
C GLY A 219 -9.37 -1.07 9.98
N ASP A 220 -9.48 -0.01 10.77
CA ASP A 220 -10.10 1.23 10.33
C ASP A 220 -9.04 2.25 9.91
N VAL A 221 -9.31 2.92 8.79
CA VAL A 221 -8.47 3.98 8.23
C VAL A 221 -9.27 5.26 8.20
N ARG A 222 -8.68 6.34 8.72
CA ARG A 222 -9.25 7.69 8.63
C ARG A 222 -8.44 8.53 7.65
N VAL A 223 -9.13 9.35 6.87
CA VAL A 223 -8.56 10.38 6.01
C VAL A 223 -9.18 11.70 6.44
N VAL A 224 -8.37 12.62 6.95
CA VAL A 224 -8.86 13.88 7.53
C VAL A 224 -8.25 15.05 6.79
N CYS A 225 -9.07 16.01 6.38
CA CYS A 225 -8.64 17.30 5.86
C CYS A 225 -9.21 18.41 6.73
N ALA A 226 -8.35 19.01 7.57
CA ALA A 226 -8.78 20.00 8.55
C ALA A 226 -9.28 21.28 7.88
N GLU A 227 -8.63 21.69 6.78
CA GLU A 227 -8.92 22.93 6.06
C GLU A 227 -10.29 22.89 5.37
N SER A 228 -10.70 21.73 4.87
CA SER A 228 -12.04 21.54 4.29
C SER A 228 -13.10 21.16 5.32
N GLY A 229 -12.69 20.76 6.53
CA GLY A 229 -13.58 20.22 7.55
C GLY A 229 -14.18 18.84 7.19
N LEU A 230 -13.63 18.14 6.19
CA LEU A 230 -14.14 16.85 5.74
C LEU A 230 -13.28 15.68 6.24
N GLU A 231 -13.95 14.55 6.44
CA GLU A 231 -13.32 13.32 6.89
C GLU A 231 -13.92 12.11 6.18
N ALA A 232 -13.07 11.12 5.88
CA ALA A 232 -13.49 9.79 5.51
C ALA A 232 -13.08 8.75 6.56
N GLN A 233 -13.97 7.80 6.83
CA GLN A 233 -13.69 6.61 7.63
C GLN A 233 -13.90 5.37 6.76
N LEU A 234 -12.88 4.54 6.67
CA LEU A 234 -12.88 3.26 5.96
C LEU A 234 -12.68 2.12 6.95
N SER A 235 -13.35 1.00 6.73
CA SER A 235 -13.21 -0.25 7.46
C SER A 235 -12.81 -1.33 6.47
N TYR A 236 -11.61 -1.88 6.66
CA TYR A 236 -11.14 -3.06 5.93
C TYR A 236 -11.70 -4.32 6.61
N CYS A 237 -12.62 -4.98 5.91
CA CYS A 237 -13.31 -6.15 6.42
C CYS A 237 -12.35 -7.31 6.63
N ARG A 238 -12.56 -8.07 7.71
CA ARG A 238 -11.86 -9.34 7.95
C ARG A 238 -12.70 -10.49 7.39
N THR A 239 -12.04 -11.60 7.04
CA THR A 239 -12.78 -12.84 6.79
C THR A 239 -13.57 -13.20 8.06
N ARG A 240 -14.89 -13.17 7.99
CA ARG A 240 -15.78 -13.78 9.00
C ARG A 240 -16.26 -15.10 8.44
N ARG A 241 -15.96 -16.21 9.10
CA ARG A 241 -16.64 -17.48 8.82
C ARG A 241 -17.84 -17.59 9.75
N SER A 242 -19.06 -17.61 9.21
CA SER A 242 -20.20 -18.14 9.96
C SER A 242 -20.01 -19.63 10.18
N PHE A 243 -20.17 -20.09 11.42
CA PHE A 243 -20.09 -21.51 11.78
C PHE A 243 -21.14 -22.40 11.08
N LEU A 244 -22.14 -21.79 10.44
CA LEU A 244 -23.25 -22.43 9.72
C LEU A 244 -23.16 -22.27 8.18
N GLY A 245 -22.06 -21.77 7.62
CA GLY A 245 -21.87 -21.70 6.15
C GLY A 245 -22.67 -20.62 5.40
N PHE A 246 -23.54 -19.86 6.06
CA PHE A 246 -24.26 -18.73 5.46
C PHE A 246 -23.67 -17.39 5.92
N GLY A 247 -23.28 -16.54 4.95
CA GLY A 247 -22.88 -15.15 5.21
C GLY A 247 -21.42 -14.95 5.65
N GLY A 248 -20.47 -15.57 4.95
CA GLY A 248 -19.05 -15.27 5.15
C GLY A 248 -18.67 -13.90 4.57
N GLY A 249 -17.91 -13.09 5.33
CA GLY A 249 -17.39 -11.80 4.83
C GLY A 249 -16.12 -11.99 3.98
N ASP A 250 -16.00 -11.26 2.87
CA ASP A 250 -14.79 -11.23 2.04
C ASP A 250 -13.76 -10.27 2.66
N ALA A 251 -12.55 -10.77 2.95
CA ALA A 251 -11.45 -9.96 3.49
C ALA A 251 -10.92 -8.88 2.55
N ARG A 252 -11.38 -8.88 1.30
CA ARG A 252 -11.08 -7.82 0.34
C ARG A 252 -11.99 -6.62 0.44
N CYS A 253 -13.09 -6.76 1.20
CA CYS A 253 -14.12 -5.73 1.26
C CYS A 253 -13.61 -4.48 2.00
N VAL A 254 -13.87 -3.32 1.42
CA VAL A 254 -13.66 -2.01 2.02
C VAL A 254 -15.00 -1.29 2.05
N ARG A 255 -15.39 -0.84 3.23
CA ARG A 255 -16.59 -0.03 3.44
C ARG A 255 -16.24 1.27 4.10
N GLY A 256 -17.04 2.29 3.91
CA GLY A 256 -16.77 3.55 4.56
C GLY A 256 -17.78 4.62 4.27
N ARG A 257 -17.44 5.81 4.71
CA ARG A 257 -18.25 7.00 4.54
C ARG A 257 -17.39 8.26 4.54
N ILE A 258 -17.88 9.29 3.87
CA ILE A 258 -17.34 10.65 3.91
C ILE A 258 -18.37 11.54 4.60
N PHE A 259 -17.94 12.36 5.56
CA PHE A 259 -18.80 13.21 6.38
C PHE A 259 -18.10 14.51 6.80
N ARG A 260 -18.86 15.43 7.37
CA ARG A 260 -18.32 16.66 7.96
C ARG A 260 -17.76 16.38 9.34
N SER A 261 -16.52 16.79 9.61
CA SER A 261 -15.82 16.55 10.88
C SER A 261 -16.58 17.12 12.09
N ALA A 262 -17.25 18.26 11.90
CA ALA A 262 -18.07 18.89 12.95
C ALA A 262 -19.35 18.12 13.27
N GLU A 263 -19.88 17.34 12.32
CA GLU A 263 -21.14 16.61 12.43
C GLU A 263 -20.98 15.17 11.92
N PRO A 264 -20.35 14.26 12.70
CA PRO A 264 -20.06 12.89 12.24
C PRO A 264 -21.28 12.00 11.92
N GLY A 265 -22.49 12.47 12.28
CA GLY A 265 -23.76 11.84 11.90
C GLY A 265 -24.20 12.20 10.48
N ASP A 266 -23.76 13.33 9.95
CA ASP A 266 -24.13 13.84 8.62
C ASP A 266 -23.21 13.26 7.55
N THR A 267 -23.59 12.08 7.07
CA THR A 267 -22.86 11.38 6.02
C THR A 267 -23.19 11.99 4.67
N LEU A 268 -22.16 12.41 3.93
CA LEU A 268 -22.28 12.95 2.59
C LEU A 268 -22.24 11.83 1.54
N CYS A 269 -21.37 10.84 1.76
CA CYS A 269 -21.18 9.74 0.82
C CYS A 269 -20.95 8.42 1.52
N GLU A 270 -21.41 7.35 0.89
CA GLU A 270 -21.10 5.97 1.29
C GLU A 270 -20.06 5.39 0.33
N ILE A 271 -19.18 4.55 0.86
CA ILE A 271 -18.13 3.84 0.12
C ILE A 271 -18.34 2.35 0.34
N ASP A 272 -18.41 1.58 -0.75
CA ASP A 272 -18.53 0.12 -0.69
C ASP A 272 -17.85 -0.53 -1.90
N GLY A 273 -17.19 -1.66 -1.65
CA GLY A 273 -16.60 -2.50 -2.68
C GLY A 273 -15.43 -3.33 -2.17
N PHE A 274 -14.45 -3.58 -3.04
CA PHE A 274 -13.30 -4.43 -2.76
C PHE A 274 -12.00 -3.78 -3.23
N TRP A 275 -10.97 -3.73 -2.38
CA TRP A 275 -9.70 -3.06 -2.70
C TRP A 275 -8.91 -3.73 -3.83
N ASP A 276 -9.24 -4.97 -4.18
CA ASP A 276 -8.66 -5.73 -5.30
C ASP A 276 -9.58 -5.81 -6.53
N ARG A 277 -10.74 -5.13 -6.51
CA ARG A 277 -11.68 -5.05 -7.63
C ARG A 277 -12.12 -3.59 -7.80
N GLN A 278 -13.42 -3.33 -7.75
CA GLN A 278 -13.95 -1.98 -7.77
C GLN A 278 -14.42 -1.55 -6.39
N VAL A 279 -14.22 -0.27 -6.10
CA VAL A 279 -14.82 0.45 -4.97
C VAL A 279 -15.66 1.58 -5.55
N THR A 280 -16.88 1.69 -5.05
CA THR A 280 -17.85 2.70 -5.48
C THR A 280 -18.06 3.74 -4.39
N ARG A 281 -18.46 4.94 -4.81
CA ARG A 281 -18.93 6.01 -3.95
C ARG A 281 -20.37 6.31 -4.33
N ARG A 282 -21.26 6.34 -3.35
CA ARG A 282 -22.64 6.82 -3.48
C ARG A 282 -22.78 8.19 -2.83
N ASP A 283 -23.25 9.18 -3.58
CA ASP A 283 -23.63 10.47 -3.04
C ASP A 283 -25.03 10.38 -2.40
N LEU A 284 -25.18 10.78 -1.13
CA LEU A 284 -26.45 10.64 -0.43
C LEU A 284 -27.44 11.77 -0.74
N ALA A 285 -26.98 12.91 -1.25
CA ALA A 285 -27.87 14.00 -1.64
C ALA A 285 -28.51 13.74 -3.02
N THR A 286 -27.75 13.20 -3.97
CA THR A 286 -28.25 12.94 -5.33
C THR A 286 -28.65 11.48 -5.57
N GLY A 287 -28.16 10.55 -4.76
CA GLY A 287 -28.31 9.12 -4.97
C GLY A 287 -27.40 8.54 -6.05
N GLU A 288 -26.57 9.36 -6.70
CA GLU A 288 -25.66 8.96 -7.76
C GLU A 288 -24.57 8.00 -7.25
N VAL A 289 -24.30 6.94 -8.01
CA VAL A 289 -23.23 5.97 -7.73
C VAL A 289 -22.16 6.09 -8.81
N SER A 290 -20.92 6.29 -8.39
CA SER A 290 -19.76 6.40 -9.28
C SER A 290 -18.65 5.45 -8.84
N VAL A 291 -17.79 5.05 -9.79
CA VAL A 291 -16.60 4.25 -9.49
C VAL A 291 -15.55 5.16 -8.88
N LEU A 292 -15.20 4.89 -7.62
CA LEU A 292 -14.19 5.63 -6.88
C LEU A 292 -12.79 5.14 -7.24
N TYR A 293 -12.63 3.82 -7.31
CA TYR A 293 -11.37 3.14 -7.55
C TYR A 293 -11.61 1.82 -8.32
N ASP A 294 -10.73 1.55 -9.29
CA ASP A 294 -10.72 0.31 -10.09
C ASP A 294 -9.31 -0.30 -10.02
N ALA A 295 -9.21 -1.43 -9.33
CA ALA A 295 -7.94 -2.10 -9.08
C ALA A 295 -7.30 -2.63 -10.36
N GLN A 296 -8.07 -3.05 -11.36
CA GLN A 296 -7.50 -3.54 -12.61
C GLN A 296 -6.73 -2.43 -13.33
N ARG A 297 -7.27 -1.21 -13.31
CA ARG A 297 -6.61 -0.04 -13.90
C ARG A 297 -5.44 0.45 -13.05
N ALA A 298 -5.60 0.44 -11.74
CA ALA A 298 -4.60 1.00 -10.83
C ALA A 298 -3.39 0.07 -10.62
N ILE A 299 -3.62 -1.24 -10.49
CA ILE A 299 -2.64 -2.21 -10.01
C ILE A 299 -2.71 -3.58 -10.72
N GLY A 300 -3.46 -3.70 -11.82
CA GLY A 300 -3.63 -4.94 -12.58
C GLY A 300 -2.37 -5.42 -13.30
N ASP A 301 -1.85 -4.60 -14.21
CA ASP A 301 -0.66 -4.91 -15.03
C ASP A 301 0.39 -3.82 -14.86
N LEU A 302 1.22 -3.98 -13.83
CA LEU A 302 2.25 -3.00 -13.49
C LEU A 302 3.57 -3.38 -14.14
N ALA A 303 4.08 -2.47 -14.99
CA ALA A 303 5.39 -2.64 -15.59
C ALA A 303 6.49 -2.68 -14.53
N THR A 304 7.48 -3.55 -14.75
CA THR A 304 8.67 -3.59 -13.91
C THR A 304 9.53 -2.35 -14.17
N PRO A 305 9.89 -1.56 -13.13
CA PRO A 305 10.70 -0.37 -13.33
C PRO A 305 12.09 -0.71 -13.88
N VAL A 306 12.49 -0.01 -14.95
CA VAL A 306 13.81 -0.09 -15.56
C VAL A 306 14.64 1.10 -15.07
N VAL A 307 15.85 0.83 -14.58
CA VAL A 307 16.78 1.87 -14.13
C VAL A 307 17.40 2.54 -15.35
N GLN A 308 17.11 3.83 -15.54
CA GLN A 308 17.62 4.62 -16.67
C GLN A 308 18.98 5.27 -16.37
N ASP A 309 19.20 5.76 -15.15
CA ASP A 309 20.48 6.36 -14.77
C ASP A 309 21.38 5.33 -14.07
N ARG A 310 22.33 4.76 -14.82
CA ARG A 310 23.32 3.82 -14.28
C ARG A 310 24.44 4.51 -13.50
N LYS A 311 24.56 5.85 -13.52
CA LYS A 311 25.68 6.59 -12.90
C LYS A 311 25.55 6.78 -11.39
N VAL A 312 24.41 6.41 -10.80
CA VAL A 312 24.18 6.43 -9.34
C VAL A 312 24.56 5.09 -8.67
N GLY A 313 25.10 4.14 -9.42
CA GLY A 313 25.56 2.85 -8.89
C GLY A 313 26.90 2.98 -8.16
N TRP A 314 26.90 2.56 -6.89
CA TRP A 314 28.04 2.36 -5.98
C TRP A 314 28.48 3.61 -5.18
N ILE A 315 27.91 3.76 -3.98
CA ILE A 315 28.64 4.26 -2.80
C ILE A 315 28.78 3.08 -1.85
#